data_AF-A0A1Q4W780-F1
#
_entry.id   AF-A0A1Q4W780-F1
#
_cell.length_a   1.000
_cell.length_b   1.000
_cell.length_c   1.000
_cell.angle_alpha   90.00
_cell.angle_beta   90.00
_cell.angle_gamma   90.00
#
_symmetry.space_group_name_H-M   'P 1'
#
loop_
_entity.id
_entity.type
_entity.pdbx_description
1 polymer ?
#
loop_
_entity_poly.entity_id
_entity_poly.type
_entity_poly.pdbx_seq_one_letter_code
_entity_poly.pdbx_strand_id
1 'polypeptide(L)' 'MNASAMTPAAPPVRRVAPPTTPYRPSTVGERVFDVRSGRWAAFMGWQHGRAYLRPLAGGVEWDTEARWLTDTEQ' A
#
# COMPACT_ATOMS: atom_id res chain seq x y z
N MET A 1 -30.59 -7.93 -33.53
CA MET A 1 -30.23 -7.09 -32.37
C MET A 1 -29.96 -8.03 -31.20
N ASN A 2 -28.72 -8.09 -30.70
CA ASN A 2 -28.44 -8.65 -29.38
C ASN A 2 -27.25 -7.91 -28.79
N ALA A 3 -27.54 -7.09 -27.79
CA ALA A 3 -26.56 -6.34 -27.02
C ALA A 3 -25.96 -7.28 -25.98
N SER A 4 -24.79 -7.84 -26.29
CA SER A 4 -23.99 -8.55 -25.29
C SER A 4 -23.34 -7.52 -24.38
N ALA A 5 -23.86 -7.45 -23.15
CA ALA A 5 -23.39 -6.59 -22.08
C ALA A 5 -21.88 -6.74 -21.86
N MET A 6 -21.13 -5.68 -22.15
CA MET A 6 -19.74 -5.54 -21.73
C MET A 6 -19.72 -5.13 -20.26
N THR A 7 -19.84 -6.08 -19.35
CA THR A 7 -19.40 -5.86 -17.96
C THR A 7 -17.88 -5.69 -17.98
N PRO A 8 -17.31 -4.58 -17.46
CA PRO A 8 -15.87 -4.48 -17.34
C PRO A 8 -15.39 -5.54 -16.36
N ALA A 9 -14.51 -6.43 -16.82
CA ALA A 9 -13.81 -7.34 -15.93
C ALA A 9 -12.99 -6.48 -14.97
N ALA A 10 -13.37 -6.46 -13.68
CA ALA A 10 -12.55 -5.83 -12.67
C ALA A 10 -11.15 -6.49 -12.71
N PRO A 11 -10.06 -5.72 -12.70
CA PRO A 11 -8.72 -6.29 -12.74
C PRO A 11 -8.56 -7.30 -11.59
N PRO A 12 -7.82 -8.40 -11.80
CA PRO A 12 -7.62 -9.40 -10.76
C PRO A 12 -7.00 -8.72 -9.54
N VAL A 13 -7.76 -8.65 -8.44
CA VAL A 13 -7.25 -8.15 -7.17
C VAL A 13 -6.21 -9.15 -6.72
N ARG A 14 -4.92 -8.79 -6.85
CA ARG A 14 -3.82 -9.61 -6.33
C ARG A 14 -4.04 -9.75 -4.83
N ARG A 15 -4.46 -10.94 -4.38
CA ARG A 15 -4.65 -11.24 -2.96
C ARG A 15 -3.27 -11.39 -2.33
N VAL A 16 -2.75 -10.30 -1.79
CA VAL A 16 -1.54 -10.28 -0.97
C VAL A 16 -1.94 -10.49 0.48
N ALA A 17 -1.26 -11.41 1.17
CA ALA A 17 -1.44 -11.59 2.61
C ALA A 17 -0.68 -10.50 3.38
N PRO A 18 -1.19 -10.03 4.54
CA PRO A 18 -0.41 -9.20 5.44
C PRO A 18 0.90 -9.92 5.86
N PRO A 19 1.99 -9.18 6.16
CA PRO A 19 3.18 -9.76 6.78
C PRO A 19 2.84 -10.42 8.12
N THR A 20 3.53 -11.51 8.45
CA THR A 20 3.38 -12.19 9.76
C THR A 20 3.66 -11.25 10.93
N THR A 21 4.65 -10.38 10.77
CA THR A 21 5.02 -9.36 11.75
C THR A 21 4.97 -7.98 11.09
N PRO A 22 3.84 -7.26 11.20
CA PRO A 22 3.74 -5.93 10.63
C PRO A 22 4.68 -4.94 11.31
N TYR A 23 5.27 -4.05 10.53
CA TYR A 23 6.11 -2.97 11.01
C TYR A 23 5.27 -1.72 11.30
N ARG A 24 5.54 -1.04 12.42
CA ARG A 24 4.86 0.20 12.79
C ARG A 24 5.88 1.35 12.83
N PRO A 25 5.98 2.15 11.76
CA PRO A 25 6.92 3.27 11.72
C PRO A 25 6.55 4.34 12.75
N SER A 26 7.58 5.05 13.24
CA SER A 26 7.47 6.00 14.34
C SER A 26 8.03 7.39 14.02
N THR A 27 8.89 7.48 13.02
CA THR A 27 9.70 8.65 12.68
C THR A 27 9.47 9.02 11.22
N VAL A 28 9.12 10.28 10.97
CA VAL A 28 8.95 10.81 9.62
C VAL A 28 10.24 10.63 8.82
N GLY A 29 10.12 10.15 7.58
CA GLY A 29 11.23 9.81 6.69
C GLY A 29 11.65 8.34 6.76
N GLU A 30 11.17 7.55 7.73
CA GLU A 30 11.46 6.11 7.77
C GLU A 30 11.05 5.42 6.47
N ARG A 31 11.96 4.61 5.93
CA ARG A 31 11.70 3.82 4.72
C ARG A 31 10.89 2.58 5.08
N VAL A 32 9.73 2.42 4.45
CA VAL A 32 8.83 1.28 4.66
C VAL A 32 8.39 0.67 3.33
N PHE A 33 8.17 -0.64 3.33
CA PHE A 33 7.60 -1.37 2.21
C PHE A 33 6.12 -1.67 2.50
N ASP A 34 5.24 -1.26 1.59
CA ASP A 34 3.81 -1.58 1.65
C ASP A 34 3.53 -2.78 0.73
N VAL A 35 3.33 -3.95 1.33
CA VAL A 35 3.14 -5.21 0.56
C VAL A 35 1.89 -5.17 -0.30
N ARG A 36 0.90 -4.35 0.05
CA ARG A 36 -0.35 -4.25 -0.72
C ARG A 36 -0.14 -3.54 -2.04
N SER A 37 0.70 -2.51 -2.05
CA SER A 37 1.06 -1.78 -3.28
C SER A 37 2.32 -2.33 -3.94
N GLY A 38 3.14 -3.11 -3.22
CA GLY A 38 4.42 -3.64 -3.69
C GLY A 38 5.46 -2.54 -3.89
N ARG A 39 5.43 -1.49 -3.07
CA ARG A 39 6.22 -0.26 -3.26
C ARG A 39 6.91 0.17 -1.98
N TRP A 40 8.11 0.73 -2.16
CA TRP A 40 8.83 1.46 -1.13
C TRP A 40 8.36 2.90 -1.01
N ALA A 41 8.27 3.40 0.22
CA ALA A 41 7.91 4.77 0.53
C ALA A 41 8.63 5.28 1.78
N ALA A 42 8.67 6.61 1.93
CA ALA A 42 8.95 7.26 3.19
C ALA A 42 7.65 7.42 3.98
N PHE A 43 7.69 7.08 5.26
CA PHE A 43 6.62 7.34 6.21
C PHE A 43 6.56 8.82 6.53
N MET A 44 5.38 9.42 6.43
CA MET A 44 5.18 10.86 6.59
C MET A 44 4.35 11.22 7.83
N GLY A 45 3.90 10.23 8.60
CA GLY A 45 3.10 10.44 9.81
C GLY A 45 1.85 9.57 9.85
N TRP A 46 1.20 9.54 11.02
CA TRP A 46 -0.07 8.87 11.21
C TRP A 46 -1.23 9.85 10.99
N GLN A 47 -2.19 9.45 10.16
CA GLN A 47 -3.41 10.19 9.83
C GLN A 47 -4.60 9.27 10.10
N HIS A 48 -5.45 9.57 11.09
CA HIS A 48 -6.61 8.76 11.43
C HIS A 48 -6.31 7.25 11.63
N GLY A 49 -5.15 6.94 12.23
CA GLY A 49 -4.70 5.55 12.46
C GLY A 49 -4.11 4.84 11.23
N ARG A 50 -3.95 5.54 10.11
CA ARG A 50 -3.29 5.05 8.88
C ARG A 50 -1.93 5.72 8.71
N ALA A 51 -0.99 5.02 8.10
CA ALA A 51 0.30 5.56 7.74
C ALA A 51 0.18 6.32 6.42
N TYR A 52 0.54 7.60 6.44
CA TYR A 52 0.67 8.41 5.23
C TYR A 52 2.04 8.18 4.61
N LEU A 53 2.09 7.85 3.32
CA LEU A 53 3.29 7.40 2.63
C LEU A 53 3.59 8.25 1.39
N ARG A 54 4.86 8.58 1.22
CA ARG A 54 5.40 9.25 0.02
C ARG A 54 6.33 8.32 -0.76
N PRO A 55 6.10 8.07 -2.06
CA PRO A 55 7.01 7.25 -2.85
C PRO A 55 8.42 7.86 -2.95
N LEU A 56 9.45 7.02 -2.85
CA LEU A 56 10.84 7.47 -2.85
C LEU A 56 11.29 8.06 -4.19
N ALA A 57 10.71 7.58 -5.30
CA ALA A 57 11.00 8.08 -6.65
C ALA A 57 10.08 9.24 -7.08
N GLY A 58 9.32 9.82 -6.14
CA GLY A 58 8.23 10.75 -6.45
C GLY A 58 6.98 10.06 -6.99
N GLY A 59 5.90 10.84 -7.15
CA GLY A 59 4.60 10.36 -7.57
C GLY A 59 3.50 10.57 -6.52
N VAL A 60 2.41 9.82 -6.66
CA VAL A 60 1.20 9.98 -5.84
C VAL A 60 1.42 9.38 -4.46
N GLU A 61 1.17 10.18 -3.42
CA GLU A 61 1.17 9.79 -2.01
C GLU A 61 -0.07 8.94 -1.69
N TRP A 62 0.01 8.09 -0.66
CA TRP A 62 -1.12 7.21 -0.28
C TRP A 62 -1.17 6.89 1.21
N ASP A 63 -2.34 6.46 1.66
CA ASP A 63 -2.56 5.98 3.03
C ASP A 63 -2.70 4.46 3.08
N THR A 64 -2.06 3.82 4.05
CA THR A 64 -2.20 2.39 4.30
C THR A 64 -2.30 2.07 5.79
N GLU A 65 -2.77 0.88 6.13
CA GLU A 65 -2.82 0.44 7.53
C GLU A 65 -1.47 -0.16 7.94
N ALA A 66 -1.09 -0.01 9.21
CA ALA A 66 0.17 -0.55 9.74
C ALA A 66 0.35 -2.06 9.44
N ARG A 67 -0.76 -2.82 9.42
CA ARG A 67 -0.76 -4.26 9.14
C ARG A 67 -0.18 -4.64 7.77
N TRP A 68 -0.04 -3.70 6.85
CA TRP A 68 0.50 -3.93 5.50
C TRP A 68 1.96 -3.50 5.36
N LEU A 69 2.56 -2.93 6.41
CA LEU A 69 3.91 -2.40 6.36
C LEU A 69 4.93 -3.40 6.87
N THR A 70 6.11 -3.33 6.29
CA THR A 70 7.31 -4.08 6.68
C THR A 70 8.54 -3.20 6.43
N ASP A 71 9.62 -3.44 7.16
CA ASP A 71 10.93 -2.81 6.99
C ASP A 71 11.82 -3.57 5.97
N THR A 72 11.32 -4.71 5.48
CA THR A 72 11.95 -5.57 4.47
C THR A 72 11.02 -5.81 3.27
N GLU A 73 11.59 -6.23 2.14
CA GLU A 73 10.82 -6.83 1.04
C GLU A 73 10.46 -8.28 1.39
N GLN A 74 9.20 -8.66 1.16
CA GLN A 74 8.66 -10.02 1.34
C GLN A 74 8.50 -10.71 -0.01
#